data_AF-H8L1F7-F1
#
_entry.id   AF-H8L1F7-F1
#
_cell.length_a   1.000
_cell.length_b   1.000
_cell.length_c   1.000
_cell.angle_alpha   90.00
_cell.angle_beta   90.00
_cell.angle_gamma   90.00
#
_symmetry.space_group_name_H-M   'P 1'
#
loop_
_entity.id
_entity.type
_entity.pdbx_description
1 polymer ?
#
loop_
_entity_poly.entity_id
_entity_poly.type
_entity_poly.pdbx_seq_one_letter_code
_entity_poly.pdbx_strand_id
1 'polypeptide(L)'
;MQQATRILAILFALLAVLLAVIAFALHRRSPSAALPPPAASPHVAAAPAAGVPVVYAKQRLPADQPIDPALLAVKLSSRAPIGSYHAIKELDQSVPLIDLPAGSIPRADVIQHGISLALKTGERAIAVPIDELASAGDRIVAGSEVDVFASYRPTSAPGDSMKLPGQDATWNRLLLSRIRVLAVGSHDLPRLEPASATTTTMPGGSGQRLASASPGAGESASQAAARTAVLAIPVELVSRLLLASQNGKLVLALRNPLDSGQPDPDLFPAPTSALAARSRLSPTRRALLATPENTAFAGTDLRAISGAAVLPAPPMDRPRPAASGIEVIRGSLPPSRSPAQ
;
A
#
# COMPACT_ATOMS: atom_id res chain seq x y z
N MET A 1 49.19 -46.63 -12.17
CA MET A 1 48.27 -45.78 -12.95
C MET A 1 47.14 -46.59 -13.63
N GLN A 2 47.43 -47.68 -14.35
CA GLN A 2 46.41 -48.50 -15.06
C GLN A 2 45.28 -49.09 -14.18
N GLN A 3 45.56 -49.50 -12.94
CA GLN A 3 44.55 -50.09 -12.05
C GLN A 3 43.52 -49.07 -11.54
N ALA A 4 43.94 -47.82 -11.27
CA ALA A 4 43.05 -46.75 -10.84
C ALA A 4 42.08 -46.32 -11.95
N THR A 5 42.55 -46.26 -13.20
CA THR A 5 41.71 -45.97 -14.37
C THR A 5 40.68 -47.07 -14.62
N ARG A 6 41.02 -48.35 -14.39
CA ARG A 6 40.08 -49.47 -14.49
C ARG A 6 38.99 -49.41 -13.42
N ILE A 7 39.35 -49.09 -12.17
CA ILE A 7 38.36 -48.94 -11.09
C ILE A 7 37.41 -47.78 -11.38
N LEU A 8 37.95 -46.64 -11.85
CA LEU A 8 37.13 -45.48 -12.19
C LEU A 8 36.20 -45.76 -13.38
N ALA A 9 36.67 -46.51 -14.38
CA ALA A 9 35.85 -46.92 -15.53
C ALA A 9 34.69 -47.84 -15.12
N ILE A 10 34.94 -48.80 -14.21
CA ILE A 10 33.88 -49.68 -13.67
C ILE A 10 32.86 -48.86 -12.85
N LEU A 11 33.32 -47.90 -12.05
CA LEU A 11 32.44 -47.03 -11.28
C LEU A 11 31.51 -46.20 -12.20
N PHE A 12 32.06 -45.61 -13.27
CA PHE A 12 31.27 -44.86 -14.25
C PHE A 12 30.26 -45.75 -14.99
N ALA A 13 30.64 -46.99 -15.32
CA ALA A 13 29.73 -47.94 -15.95
C ALA A 13 28.55 -48.28 -15.02
N LEU A 14 28.80 -48.50 -13.74
CA LEU A 14 27.76 -48.77 -12.75
C LEU A 14 26.84 -47.55 -12.55
N LEU A 15 27.41 -46.34 -12.50
CA LEU A 15 26.64 -45.10 -12.37
C LEU A 15 25.74 -44.87 -13.59
N ALA A 16 26.23 -45.13 -14.81
CA ALA A 16 25.46 -45.02 -16.03
C ALA A 16 24.27 -45.99 -16.07
N VAL A 17 24.47 -47.24 -15.64
CA VAL A 17 23.38 -48.23 -15.52
C VAL A 17 22.35 -47.78 -14.49
N LEU A 18 22.78 -47.28 -13.33
CA LEU A 18 21.87 -46.76 -12.30
C LEU A 18 21.00 -45.61 -12.84
N LEU A 19 21.61 -44.65 -13.54
CA LEU A 19 20.88 -43.54 -14.16
C LEU A 19 19.92 -44.01 -15.26
N ALA A 20 20.30 -45.01 -16.05
CA ALA A 20 19.42 -45.61 -17.06
C ALA A 20 18.18 -46.27 -16.44
N VAL A 21 18.34 -46.98 -15.30
CA VAL A 21 17.21 -47.58 -14.58
C VAL A 21 16.29 -46.50 -14.00
N ILE A 22 16.85 -45.44 -13.40
CA ILE A 22 16.08 -44.33 -12.85
C ILE A 22 15.30 -43.60 -13.96
N ALA A 23 15.96 -43.31 -15.09
CA ALA A 23 15.33 -42.69 -16.25
C ALA A 23 14.19 -43.57 -16.82
N PHE A 24 14.40 -44.89 -16.89
CA PHE A 24 13.38 -45.83 -17.34
C PHE A 24 12.20 -45.94 -16.37
N ALA A 25 12.44 -45.87 -15.06
CA ALA A 25 11.39 -45.86 -14.05
C ALA A 25 10.57 -44.56 -14.08
N LEU A 26 11.20 -43.41 -14.32
CA LEU A 26 10.52 -42.13 -14.54
C LEU A 26 9.74 -42.12 -15.86
N HIS A 27 10.30 -42.69 -16.92
CA HIS A 27 9.63 -42.82 -18.22
C HIS A 27 8.37 -43.69 -18.13
N ARG A 28 8.39 -44.77 -17.35
CA ARG A 28 7.21 -45.60 -17.09
C ARG A 28 6.16 -44.94 -16.19
N ARG A 29 6.49 -43.87 -15.48
CA ARG A 29 5.54 -43.09 -14.65
C ARG A 29 4.91 -41.90 -15.37
N SER A 30 5.29 -41.64 -16.61
CA SER A 30 4.62 -40.66 -17.47
C SER A 30 3.55 -41.36 -18.32
N PRO A 31 2.24 -41.18 -18.07
CA PRO A 31 1.24 -41.52 -19.06
C PRO A 31 1.30 -40.44 -20.17
N SER A 32 2.13 -40.68 -21.18
CA SER A 32 2.01 -39.96 -22.45
C SER A 32 0.85 -40.58 -23.21
N ALA A 33 -0.30 -39.91 -23.19
CA ALA A 33 -1.40 -40.20 -24.09
C ALA A 33 -0.90 -40.01 -25.53
N ALA A 34 -0.81 -41.11 -26.26
CA ALA A 34 -0.37 -41.14 -27.65
C ALA A 34 -1.40 -40.50 -28.58
N LEU A 35 -0.92 -39.63 -29.47
CA LEU A 35 -1.58 -39.30 -30.74
C LEU A 35 -1.35 -40.45 -31.75
N PRO A 36 -2.39 -40.90 -32.49
CA PRO A 36 -2.21 -41.64 -33.74
C PRO A 36 -2.39 -40.76 -35.00
N PRO A 37 -1.71 -41.08 -36.13
CA PRO A 37 -1.83 -40.45 -37.46
C PRO A 37 -3.11 -40.90 -38.25
N PRO A 38 -3.44 -40.27 -39.40
CA PRO A 38 -4.77 -40.37 -40.01
C PRO A 38 -4.93 -41.63 -40.89
N ALA A 39 -5.98 -42.40 -40.64
CA ALA A 39 -6.54 -43.40 -41.54
C ALA A 39 -8.08 -43.40 -41.42
N ALA A 40 -8.76 -43.62 -42.54
CA ALA A 40 -10.16 -43.26 -42.77
C ALA A 40 -11.23 -44.18 -42.12
N SER A 41 -12.36 -43.54 -41.74
CA SER A 41 -13.73 -44.05 -41.45
C SER A 41 -13.99 -44.70 -40.07
N PRO A 42 -15.22 -44.67 -39.48
CA PRO A 42 -16.41 -43.83 -39.68
C PRO A 42 -16.72 -42.95 -38.43
N HIS A 43 -17.72 -42.06 -38.55
CA HIS A 43 -18.16 -41.09 -37.54
C HIS A 43 -18.45 -41.71 -36.15
N VAL A 44 -17.63 -41.38 -35.15
CA VAL A 44 -17.95 -41.56 -33.72
C VAL A 44 -18.00 -40.18 -33.08
N ALA A 45 -19.16 -39.87 -32.49
CA ALA A 45 -19.52 -38.58 -31.93
C ALA A 45 -18.46 -38.03 -30.97
N ALA A 46 -18.03 -36.80 -31.24
CA ALA A 46 -17.13 -36.03 -30.37
C ALA A 46 -17.76 -35.83 -28.98
N ALA A 47 -17.03 -36.21 -27.94
CA ALA A 47 -17.33 -35.78 -26.57
C ALA A 47 -17.32 -34.23 -26.50
N PRO A 48 -18.28 -33.59 -25.82
CA PRO A 48 -18.41 -32.14 -25.83
C PRO A 48 -17.16 -31.50 -25.20
N ALA A 49 -16.56 -30.55 -25.92
CA ALA A 49 -15.45 -29.74 -25.41
C ALA A 49 -15.89 -29.10 -24.09
N ALA A 50 -15.13 -29.34 -23.01
CA ALA A 50 -15.35 -28.70 -21.73
C ALA A 50 -15.21 -27.18 -21.91
N GLY A 51 -16.33 -26.46 -21.87
CA GLY A 51 -16.36 -25.01 -22.03
C GLY A 51 -15.62 -24.31 -20.88
N VAL A 52 -15.10 -23.11 -21.15
CA VAL A 52 -14.48 -22.23 -20.16
C VAL A 52 -15.59 -21.44 -19.45
N PRO A 53 -15.62 -21.38 -18.11
CA PRO A 53 -16.59 -20.57 -17.40
C PRO A 53 -16.35 -19.08 -17.67
N VAL A 54 -17.37 -18.37 -18.14
CA VAL A 54 -17.32 -16.92 -18.40
C VAL A 54 -18.51 -16.27 -17.72
N VAL A 55 -18.29 -15.12 -17.09
CA VAL A 55 -19.34 -14.31 -16.46
C VAL A 55 -20.11 -13.53 -17.53
N TYR A 56 -21.43 -13.53 -17.42
CA TYR A 56 -22.37 -12.81 -18.27
C TYR A 56 -23.31 -11.95 -17.41
N ALA A 57 -23.71 -10.80 -17.93
CA ALA A 57 -24.77 -10.00 -17.36
C ALA A 57 -26.13 -10.67 -17.61
N LYS A 58 -26.88 -11.05 -16.57
CA LYS A 58 -28.26 -11.55 -16.69
C LYS A 58 -29.23 -10.44 -17.10
N GLN A 59 -28.97 -9.24 -16.60
CA GLN A 59 -29.77 -8.04 -16.82
C GLN A 59 -28.86 -6.87 -17.23
N ARG A 60 -29.45 -5.73 -17.59
CA ARG A 60 -28.69 -4.51 -17.89
C ARG A 60 -27.91 -4.09 -16.65
N LEU A 61 -26.61 -3.83 -16.81
CA LEU A 61 -25.75 -3.20 -15.81
C LEU A 61 -25.56 -1.73 -16.21
N PRO A 62 -26.14 -0.77 -15.46
CA PRO A 62 -25.99 0.64 -15.77
C PRO A 62 -24.57 1.14 -15.50
N ALA A 63 -24.14 2.15 -16.26
CA ALA A 63 -22.90 2.87 -16.05
C ALA A 63 -22.88 3.53 -14.67
N ASP A 64 -21.69 3.65 -14.08
CA ASP A 64 -21.42 4.35 -12.81
C ASP A 64 -22.13 3.76 -11.57
N GLN A 65 -22.77 2.60 -11.69
CA GLN A 65 -23.43 1.92 -10.57
C GLN A 65 -22.69 0.63 -10.17
N PRO A 66 -22.53 0.34 -8.86
CA PRO A 66 -21.95 -0.92 -8.41
C PRO A 66 -22.72 -2.13 -8.96
N ILE A 67 -21.99 -3.12 -9.45
CA ILE A 67 -22.58 -4.36 -9.97
C ILE A 67 -23.12 -5.20 -8.82
N ASP A 68 -24.42 -5.48 -8.84
CA ASP A 68 -25.03 -6.44 -7.94
C ASP A 68 -24.73 -7.88 -8.44
N PRO A 69 -24.13 -8.76 -7.62
CA PRO A 69 -23.82 -10.14 -8.00
C PRO A 69 -25.06 -10.95 -8.41
N ALA A 70 -26.27 -10.58 -7.95
CA ALA A 70 -27.52 -11.21 -8.37
C ALA A 70 -27.78 -11.05 -9.89
N LEU A 71 -27.27 -9.97 -10.48
CA LEU A 71 -27.40 -9.63 -11.90
C LEU A 71 -26.38 -10.34 -12.80
N LEU A 72 -25.50 -11.18 -12.24
CA LEU A 72 -24.49 -11.93 -12.97
C LEU A 72 -24.81 -13.43 -13.05
N ALA A 73 -24.40 -14.08 -14.15
CA ALA A 73 -24.46 -15.53 -14.35
C ALA A 73 -23.11 -16.03 -14.87
N VAL A 74 -22.69 -17.21 -14.44
CA VAL A 74 -21.59 -17.93 -15.11
C VAL A 74 -22.19 -18.86 -16.17
N LYS A 75 -21.70 -18.79 -17.41
CA LYS A 75 -22.02 -19.77 -18.46
C LYS A 75 -20.74 -20.35 -19.04
N LEU A 76 -20.80 -21.61 -19.46
CA LEU A 76 -19.70 -22.27 -20.15
C LEU A 76 -19.67 -21.79 -21.62
N SER A 77 -18.59 -21.13 -22.00
CA SER A 77 -18.34 -20.69 -23.38
C SER A 77 -17.29 -21.59 -24.05
N SER A 78 -17.38 -21.79 -25.36
CA SER A 78 -16.38 -22.54 -26.13
C SER A 78 -15.00 -21.86 -26.14
N ARG A 79 -14.98 -20.53 -26.00
CA ARG A 79 -13.76 -19.72 -25.88
C ARG A 79 -14.03 -18.52 -24.97
N ALA A 80 -13.12 -18.25 -24.03
CA ALA A 80 -13.16 -17.04 -23.22
C ALA A 80 -12.61 -15.85 -24.04
N PRO A 81 -13.39 -14.79 -24.27
CA PRO A 81 -12.86 -13.55 -24.83
C PRO A 81 -11.76 -12.99 -23.92
N ILE A 82 -10.76 -12.34 -24.51
CA ILE A 82 -9.69 -11.68 -23.76
C ILE A 82 -10.31 -10.62 -22.82
N GLY A 83 -9.86 -10.61 -21.56
CA GLY A 83 -10.35 -9.68 -20.54
C GLY A 83 -11.72 -10.04 -19.96
N SER A 84 -12.25 -11.24 -20.21
CA SER A 84 -13.46 -11.74 -19.54
C SER A 84 -13.16 -12.33 -18.16
N TYR A 85 -14.14 -12.25 -17.27
CA TYR A 85 -14.03 -12.76 -15.91
C TYR A 85 -14.56 -14.20 -15.80
N HIS A 86 -13.99 -14.97 -14.88
CA HIS A 86 -14.32 -16.39 -14.70
C HIS A 86 -15.18 -16.66 -13.45
N ALA A 87 -15.12 -15.77 -12.45
CA ALA A 87 -15.94 -15.83 -11.26
C ALA A 87 -16.68 -14.52 -10.97
N ILE A 88 -17.91 -14.63 -10.45
CA ILE A 88 -18.75 -13.48 -10.05
C ILE A 88 -18.06 -12.62 -8.99
N LYS A 89 -17.28 -13.24 -8.09
CA LYS A 89 -16.56 -12.55 -7.01
C LYS A 89 -15.54 -11.53 -7.53
N GLU A 90 -15.05 -11.69 -8.75
CA GLU A 90 -14.10 -10.76 -9.37
C GLU A 90 -14.77 -9.44 -9.80
N LEU A 91 -16.11 -9.40 -9.87
CA LEU A 91 -16.88 -8.21 -10.19
C LEU A 91 -17.58 -7.60 -8.98
N ASP A 92 -17.31 -8.12 -7.78
CA ASP A 92 -17.92 -7.58 -6.57
C ASP A 92 -17.42 -6.15 -6.33
N GLN A 93 -18.37 -5.21 -6.18
CA GLN A 93 -18.11 -3.77 -6.07
C GLN A 93 -17.46 -3.10 -7.30
N SER A 94 -17.37 -3.79 -8.44
CA SER A 94 -16.89 -3.17 -9.67
C SER A 94 -17.98 -2.30 -10.29
N VAL A 95 -17.58 -1.30 -11.09
CA VAL A 95 -18.50 -0.32 -11.70
C VAL A 95 -18.34 -0.31 -13.23
N PRO A 96 -19.42 -0.49 -14.00
CA PRO A 96 -19.38 -0.37 -15.45
C PRO A 96 -19.09 1.08 -15.87
N LEU A 97 -18.18 1.24 -16.82
CA LEU A 97 -17.87 2.51 -17.49
C LEU A 97 -18.98 2.97 -18.46
N ILE A 98 -19.67 1.99 -19.01
CA ILE A 98 -20.72 2.16 -20.00
C ILE A 98 -21.89 1.26 -19.61
N ASP A 99 -23.07 1.58 -20.12
CA ASP A 99 -24.23 0.70 -19.95
C ASP A 99 -23.98 -0.65 -20.65
N LEU A 100 -23.95 -1.72 -19.88
CA LEU A 100 -23.84 -3.08 -20.40
C LEU A 100 -25.25 -3.68 -20.57
N PRO A 101 -25.67 -4.06 -21.78
CA PRO A 101 -26.97 -4.68 -21.99
C PRO A 101 -27.02 -6.11 -21.40
N ALA A 102 -28.22 -6.61 -21.17
CA ALA A 102 -28.42 -8.00 -20.76
C ALA A 102 -27.78 -8.98 -21.78
N GLY A 103 -27.11 -10.02 -21.30
CA GLY A 103 -26.41 -11.02 -22.10
C GLY A 103 -24.99 -10.63 -22.52
N SER A 104 -24.55 -9.40 -22.22
CA SER A 104 -23.17 -8.99 -22.49
C SER A 104 -22.17 -9.70 -21.57
N ILE A 105 -20.91 -9.76 -22.02
CA ILE A 105 -19.79 -10.27 -21.25
C ILE A 105 -19.09 -9.06 -20.65
N PRO A 106 -19.12 -8.89 -19.32
CA PRO A 106 -18.32 -7.88 -18.66
C PRO A 106 -16.84 -8.11 -18.93
N ARG A 107 -16.13 -7.05 -19.31
CA ARG A 107 -14.70 -7.10 -19.61
C ARG A 107 -13.94 -6.05 -18.81
N ALA A 108 -12.66 -6.31 -18.56
CA ALA A 108 -11.79 -5.42 -17.81
C ALA A 108 -11.60 -4.02 -18.43
N ASP A 109 -11.81 -3.85 -19.75
CA ASP A 109 -11.72 -2.57 -20.43
C ASP A 109 -12.95 -1.66 -20.21
N VAL A 110 -14.10 -2.24 -19.87
CA VAL A 110 -15.38 -1.53 -19.68
C VAL A 110 -15.85 -1.57 -18.22
N ILE A 111 -15.07 -2.17 -17.33
CA ILE A 111 -15.32 -2.20 -15.89
C ILE A 111 -14.21 -1.44 -15.18
N GLN A 112 -14.57 -0.32 -14.57
CA GLN A 112 -13.71 0.35 -13.61
C GLN A 112 -13.81 -0.33 -12.25
N HIS A 113 -12.65 -0.64 -11.67
CA HIS A 113 -12.52 -0.70 -10.22
C HIS A 113 -12.31 0.73 -9.76
N GLY A 114 -13.40 1.48 -9.53
CA GLY A 114 -13.30 2.85 -9.07
C GLY A 114 -12.51 2.86 -7.76
N ILE A 115 -11.31 3.43 -7.75
CA ILE A 115 -10.44 3.49 -6.55
C ILE A 115 -11.20 4.15 -5.39
N SER A 116 -12.08 5.11 -5.70
CA SER A 116 -12.99 5.77 -4.76
C SER A 116 -13.93 4.81 -4.03
N LEU A 117 -14.36 3.72 -4.68
CA LEU A 117 -15.27 2.72 -4.10
C LEU A 117 -14.54 1.64 -3.30
N ALA A 118 -13.24 1.45 -3.56
CA ALA A 118 -12.39 0.55 -2.78
C ALA A 118 -11.96 1.15 -1.42
N LEU A 119 -12.11 2.47 -1.25
CA LEU A 119 -11.83 3.19 -0.02
C LEU A 119 -12.93 2.93 1.03
N LYS A 120 -12.52 2.68 2.27
CA LYS A 120 -13.43 2.67 3.41
C LYS A 120 -13.76 4.10 3.82
N THR A 121 -14.84 4.26 4.58
CA THR A 121 -15.16 5.54 5.22
C THR A 121 -13.96 6.03 6.04
N GLY A 122 -13.54 7.28 5.81
CA GLY A 122 -12.39 7.88 6.46
C GLY A 122 -11.04 7.66 5.76
N GLU A 123 -10.97 6.85 4.69
CA GLU A 123 -9.72 6.66 3.94
C GLU A 123 -9.58 7.65 2.75
N ARG A 124 -8.34 7.87 2.32
CA ARG A 124 -7.95 8.66 1.15
C ARG A 124 -6.95 7.85 0.31
N ALA A 125 -7.11 7.91 -1.01
CA ALA A 125 -6.17 7.31 -1.95
C ALA A 125 -4.98 8.26 -2.15
N ILE A 126 -3.77 7.84 -1.76
CA ILE A 126 -2.55 8.65 -1.88
C ILE A 126 -1.52 7.91 -2.74
N ALA A 127 -1.04 8.59 -3.78
CA ALA A 127 0.02 8.10 -4.64
C ALA A 127 1.39 8.30 -3.98
N VAL A 128 2.18 7.23 -3.88
CA VAL A 128 3.50 7.20 -3.27
C VAL A 128 4.50 6.57 -4.23
N PRO A 129 5.67 7.18 -4.46
CA PRO A 129 6.72 6.58 -5.28
C PRO A 129 7.27 5.33 -4.58
N ILE A 130 7.46 4.27 -5.36
CA ILE A 130 8.08 3.02 -4.95
C ILE A 130 9.53 3.06 -5.43
N ASP A 131 10.45 2.92 -4.49
CA ASP A 131 11.84 2.61 -4.82
C ASP A 131 12.00 1.08 -4.89
N GLU A 132 12.28 0.55 -6.07
CA GLU A 132 12.43 -0.90 -6.29
C GLU A 132 13.64 -1.50 -5.55
N LEU A 133 14.69 -0.71 -5.30
CA LEU A 133 15.88 -1.19 -4.60
C LEU A 133 15.66 -1.27 -3.09
N ALA A 134 14.81 -0.39 -2.56
CA ALA A 134 14.55 -0.29 -1.12
C ALA A 134 13.25 -1.01 -0.68
N SER A 135 12.28 -1.15 -1.57
CA SER A 135 10.99 -1.79 -1.29
C SER A 135 11.04 -3.29 -1.61
N ALA A 136 9.97 -4.03 -1.28
CA ALA A 136 9.87 -5.48 -1.49
C ALA A 136 9.81 -5.92 -2.99
N GLY A 137 10.56 -5.25 -3.88
CA GLY A 137 10.64 -5.48 -5.31
C GLY A 137 9.29 -5.40 -6.04
N ASP A 138 9.17 -6.14 -7.14
CA ASP A 138 7.95 -6.30 -7.95
C ASP A 138 6.85 -7.15 -7.28
N ARG A 139 6.96 -7.41 -5.96
CA ARG A 139 6.01 -8.29 -5.26
C ARG A 139 4.81 -7.53 -4.68
N ILE A 140 4.86 -6.20 -4.67
CA ILE A 140 3.74 -5.36 -4.23
C ILE A 140 2.72 -5.31 -5.36
N VAL A 141 1.54 -5.86 -5.12
CA VAL A 141 0.41 -5.88 -6.06
C VAL A 141 -0.81 -5.21 -5.43
N ALA A 142 -1.77 -4.78 -6.26
CA ALA A 142 -3.08 -4.33 -5.78
C ALA A 142 -3.71 -5.37 -4.83
N GLY A 143 -4.26 -4.91 -3.71
CA GLY A 143 -4.80 -5.74 -2.63
C GLY A 143 -3.79 -6.16 -1.55
N SER A 144 -2.49 -5.92 -1.75
CA SER A 144 -1.47 -6.22 -0.72
C SER A 144 -1.62 -5.30 0.50
N GLU A 145 -1.21 -5.79 1.67
CA GLU A 145 -1.00 -4.97 2.86
C GLU A 145 0.49 -4.63 2.99
N VAL A 146 0.80 -3.37 3.32
CA VAL A 146 2.17 -2.87 3.44
C VAL A 146 2.36 -2.04 4.70
N ASP A 147 3.56 -2.11 5.26
CA ASP A 147 4.03 -1.17 6.27
C ASP A 147 4.88 -0.09 5.58
N VAL A 148 4.64 1.19 5.93
CA VAL A 148 5.35 2.33 5.34
C VAL A 148 6.39 2.81 6.33
N PHE A 149 7.65 2.71 5.96
CA PHE A 149 8.79 3.23 6.70
C PHE A 149 9.24 4.57 6.13
N ALA A 150 9.71 5.46 7.00
CA ALA A 150 10.29 6.73 6.60
C ALA A 150 11.69 6.87 7.19
N SER A 151 12.64 7.20 6.32
CA SER A 151 14.01 7.53 6.68
C SER A 151 14.24 9.04 6.57
N TYR A 152 14.66 9.67 7.66
CA TYR A 152 14.93 11.11 7.73
C TYR A 152 16.41 11.36 7.90
N ARG A 153 16.92 12.35 7.18
CA ARG A 153 18.21 12.96 7.48
C ARG A 153 17.93 14.30 8.14
N PRO A 154 18.35 14.53 9.38
CA PRO A 154 18.20 15.83 10.00
C PRO A 154 18.91 16.88 9.15
N THR A 155 18.13 17.81 8.61
CA THR A 155 18.71 19.03 8.02
C THR A 155 19.01 19.97 9.19
N SER A 156 20.29 20.14 9.49
CA SER A 156 20.71 21.16 10.46
C SER A 156 20.44 22.52 9.82
N ALA A 157 19.50 23.30 10.36
CA ALA A 157 19.33 24.69 9.93
C ALA A 157 20.62 25.48 10.24
N PRO A 158 21.16 26.28 9.30
CA PRO A 158 22.33 27.11 9.57
C PRO A 158 21.97 28.17 10.62
N GLY A 159 22.51 28.03 11.83
CA GLY A 159 22.34 28.99 12.93
C GLY A 159 21.80 28.43 14.25
N ASP A 160 21.38 27.16 14.31
CA ASP A 160 20.93 26.53 15.56
C ASP A 160 22.14 25.95 16.31
N SER A 161 22.77 26.76 17.17
CA SER A 161 23.99 26.40 17.93
C SER A 161 23.73 25.49 19.14
N MET A 162 22.49 25.03 19.33
CA MET A 162 22.14 24.11 20.42
C MET A 162 22.03 22.67 19.89
N LYS A 163 23.17 22.08 19.48
CA LYS A 163 23.23 20.66 19.13
C LYS A 163 22.94 19.80 20.37
N LEU A 164 21.75 19.21 20.45
CA LEU A 164 21.53 18.08 21.36
C LEU A 164 22.35 16.88 20.84
N PRO A 165 23.01 16.10 21.72
CA PRO A 165 23.75 14.91 21.30
C PRO A 165 22.80 13.94 20.60
N GLY A 166 23.12 13.58 19.35
CA GLY A 166 22.31 12.69 18.51
C GLY A 166 21.57 13.36 17.33
N GLN A 167 21.59 14.69 17.21
CA GLN A 167 20.91 15.42 16.12
C GLN A 167 21.47 15.20 14.70
N ASP A 168 22.61 14.54 14.54
CA ASP A 168 23.18 14.17 13.23
C ASP A 168 22.82 12.72 12.82
N ALA A 169 22.00 12.01 13.60
CA ALA A 169 21.65 10.63 13.30
C ALA A 169 20.59 10.54 12.19
N THR A 170 20.88 9.77 11.15
CA THR A 170 19.83 9.34 10.21
C THR A 170 18.90 8.39 10.97
N TRP A 171 17.60 8.70 11.01
CA TRP A 171 16.62 7.85 11.69
C TRP A 171 15.72 7.16 10.67
N ASN A 172 15.39 5.89 10.92
CA ASN A 172 14.38 5.15 10.19
C ASN A 172 13.29 4.69 11.17
N ARG A 173 12.01 4.93 10.84
CA ARG A 173 10.88 4.59 11.71
C ARG A 173 9.69 4.11 10.89
N LEU A 174 8.92 3.19 11.46
CA LEU A 174 7.58 2.84 10.97
C LEU A 174 6.64 4.06 11.07
N LEU A 175 6.15 4.49 9.92
CA LEU A 175 5.27 5.65 9.80
C LEU A 175 3.80 5.24 9.86
N LEU A 176 3.43 4.28 9.01
CA LEU A 176 2.08 3.74 8.88
C LEU A 176 2.16 2.23 8.91
N SER A 177 1.25 1.60 9.64
CA SER A 177 1.19 0.15 9.72
C SER A 177 -0.04 -0.37 9.00
N ARG A 178 0.09 -1.51 8.32
CA ARG A 178 -1.01 -2.26 7.69
C ARG A 178 -1.87 -1.43 6.74
N ILE A 179 -1.23 -0.77 5.79
CA ILE A 179 -1.89 0.03 4.77
C ILE A 179 -2.19 -0.82 3.54
N ARG A 180 -3.39 -0.69 2.98
CA ARG A 180 -3.80 -1.44 1.79
C ARG A 180 -3.30 -0.74 0.53
N VAL A 181 -2.76 -1.52 -0.41
CA VAL A 181 -2.40 -1.05 -1.75
C VAL A 181 -3.62 -1.21 -2.65
N LEU A 182 -4.06 -0.12 -3.28
CA LEU A 182 -5.21 -0.11 -4.18
C LEU A 182 -4.80 -0.39 -5.63
N ALA A 183 -3.67 0.16 -6.05
CA ALA A 183 -3.18 0.07 -7.42
C ALA A 183 -1.65 0.26 -7.48
N VAL A 184 -0.99 -0.34 -8.46
CA VAL A 184 0.44 -0.15 -8.72
C VAL A 184 0.67 0.22 -10.19
N GLY A 185 1.39 1.31 -10.42
CA GLY A 185 1.73 1.80 -11.76
C GLY A 185 0.52 2.32 -12.54
N SER A 186 0.70 2.51 -13.85
CA SER A 186 -0.32 3.06 -14.74
C SER A 186 -1.28 2.03 -15.32
N HIS A 187 -1.04 0.73 -15.11
CA HIS A 187 -1.91 -0.34 -15.61
C HIS A 187 -3.12 -0.59 -14.71
N ASP A 188 -2.96 -0.39 -13.40
CA ASP A 188 -4.03 -0.57 -12.41
C ASP A 188 -4.86 0.71 -12.20
N LEU A 189 -4.42 1.85 -12.74
CA LEU A 189 -5.11 3.12 -12.64
C LEU A 189 -5.95 3.38 -13.89
N PRO A 190 -7.18 3.91 -13.76
CA PRO A 190 -7.96 4.33 -14.91
C PRO A 190 -7.20 5.42 -15.67
N ARG A 191 -6.87 5.13 -16.94
CA ARG A 191 -6.29 6.13 -17.84
C ARG A 191 -7.38 7.14 -18.19
N LEU A 192 -7.40 8.26 -17.48
CA LEU A 192 -8.09 9.46 -17.93
C LEU A 192 -7.29 9.96 -19.14
N GLU A 193 -7.68 9.56 -20.35
CA GLU A 193 -7.23 10.22 -21.57
C GLU A 193 -7.50 11.73 -21.36
N PRO A 194 -6.48 12.60 -21.46
CA PRO A 194 -6.75 14.03 -21.44
C PRO A 194 -7.70 14.28 -22.58
N ALA A 195 -8.91 14.76 -22.25
CA ALA A 195 -9.96 15.08 -23.22
C ALA A 195 -9.29 15.72 -24.42
N SER A 196 -9.38 15.06 -25.58
CA SER A 196 -8.74 15.53 -26.80
C SER A 196 -9.10 16.99 -26.94
N ALA A 197 -8.12 17.87 -26.75
CA ALA A 197 -8.28 19.26 -27.11
C ALA A 197 -8.63 19.21 -28.58
N THR A 198 -9.90 19.50 -28.89
CA THR A 198 -10.38 19.70 -30.24
C THR A 198 -9.50 20.78 -30.83
N THR A 199 -8.45 20.37 -31.53
CA THR A 199 -7.73 21.22 -32.46
C THR A 199 -8.75 21.52 -33.53
N THR A 200 -9.44 22.65 -33.36
CA THR A 200 -10.07 23.36 -34.46
C THR A 200 -8.95 23.64 -35.46
N THR A 201 -8.76 22.72 -36.40
CA THR A 201 -7.86 22.88 -37.53
C THR A 201 -8.45 23.98 -38.41
N MET A 202 -8.05 25.22 -38.13
CA MET A 202 -8.11 26.31 -39.10
C MET A 202 -7.19 25.93 -40.27
N PRO A 203 -7.68 25.87 -41.51
CA PRO A 203 -6.84 25.53 -42.65
C PRO A 203 -6.02 26.76 -43.06
N GLY A 204 -4.71 26.69 -42.90
CA GLY A 204 -3.79 27.70 -43.45
C GLY A 204 -2.49 27.82 -42.69
N GLY A 205 -1.44 27.18 -43.19
CA GLY A 205 -0.08 27.35 -42.67
C GLY A 205 0.80 26.13 -42.89
N SER A 206 1.37 26.01 -44.08
CA SER A 206 2.42 25.06 -44.42
C SER A 206 3.63 25.24 -43.50
N GLY A 207 3.82 24.30 -42.57
CA GLY A 207 4.97 24.22 -41.68
C GLY A 207 5.34 22.75 -41.49
N GLN A 208 6.27 22.29 -42.33
CA GLN A 208 6.83 20.96 -42.30
C GLN A 208 7.45 20.63 -40.94
N ARG A 209 6.91 19.62 -40.26
CA ARG A 209 7.64 18.86 -39.25
C ARG A 209 7.51 17.36 -39.54
N LEU A 210 8.54 16.86 -40.21
CA LEU A 210 8.93 15.45 -40.20
C LEU A 210 9.11 15.03 -38.73
N ALA A 211 8.28 14.11 -38.27
CA ALA A 211 8.62 13.20 -37.19
C ALA A 211 8.02 11.83 -37.52
N SER A 212 8.68 11.16 -38.45
CA SER A 212 8.64 9.70 -38.56
C SER A 212 9.19 9.11 -37.26
N ALA A 213 8.31 8.58 -36.42
CA ALA A 213 8.68 7.67 -35.34
C ALA A 213 7.87 6.38 -35.53
N SER A 214 8.59 5.32 -35.91
CA SER A 214 8.12 3.96 -36.09
C SER A 214 7.50 3.40 -34.79
N PRO A 215 6.36 2.69 -34.84
CA PRO A 215 5.79 2.02 -33.67
C PRO A 215 6.50 0.68 -33.48
N GLY A 216 7.52 0.65 -32.62
CA GLY A 216 8.17 -0.61 -32.27
C GLY A 216 9.57 -0.44 -31.68
N ALA A 217 9.66 0.06 -30.44
CA ALA A 217 10.80 -0.10 -29.53
C ALA A 217 10.63 0.75 -28.25
N GLY A 218 9.45 0.75 -27.62
CA GLY A 218 9.14 1.64 -26.49
C GLY A 218 8.98 0.97 -25.12
N GLU A 219 8.79 -0.34 -25.04
CA GLU A 219 8.38 -0.97 -23.78
C GLU A 219 9.54 -1.25 -22.81
N SER A 220 10.78 -1.37 -23.30
CA SER A 220 11.93 -1.71 -22.45
C SER A 220 12.71 -0.51 -21.88
N ALA A 221 12.48 0.70 -22.39
CA ALA A 221 13.15 1.91 -21.87
C ALA A 221 12.36 2.61 -20.74
N SER A 222 11.13 2.20 -20.48
CA SER A 222 10.30 2.67 -19.36
C SER A 222 10.53 1.89 -18.06
N GLN A 223 11.43 0.90 -18.07
CA GLN A 223 11.63 -0.04 -16.96
C GLN A 223 12.39 0.55 -15.75
N ALA A 224 12.89 1.78 -15.85
CA ALA A 224 13.43 2.55 -14.72
C ALA A 224 12.53 3.74 -14.34
N ALA A 225 11.30 3.81 -14.88
CA ALA A 225 10.32 4.79 -14.42
C ALA A 225 9.92 4.41 -12.99
N ALA A 226 10.13 5.33 -12.04
CA ALA A 226 9.72 5.16 -10.65
C ALA A 226 8.26 4.73 -10.60
N ARG A 227 8.01 3.47 -10.19
CA ARG A 227 6.63 2.99 -10.04
C ARG A 227 5.96 3.74 -8.92
N THR A 228 4.67 3.98 -9.08
CA THR A 228 3.85 4.65 -8.07
C THR A 228 2.84 3.65 -7.53
N ALA A 229 2.72 3.53 -6.22
CA ALA A 229 1.65 2.79 -5.57
C ALA A 229 0.57 3.78 -5.10
N VAL A 230 -0.70 3.42 -5.26
CA VAL A 230 -1.81 4.13 -4.63
C VAL A 230 -2.20 3.39 -3.37
N LEU A 231 -2.12 4.06 -2.23
CA LEU A 231 -2.37 3.52 -0.91
C LEU A 231 -3.69 4.02 -0.33
N ALA A 232 -4.42 3.17 0.40
CA ALA A 232 -5.62 3.55 1.14
C ALA A 232 -5.25 3.98 2.58
N ILE A 233 -5.31 5.28 2.86
CA ILE A 233 -4.76 5.85 4.10
C ILE A 233 -5.85 6.54 4.90
N PRO A 234 -5.99 6.26 6.21
CA PRO A 234 -6.88 7.03 7.10
C PRO A 234 -6.57 8.52 7.05
N VAL A 235 -7.60 9.36 6.98
CA VAL A 235 -7.46 10.81 6.73
C VAL A 235 -6.55 11.50 7.77
N GLU A 236 -6.58 11.06 9.02
CA GLU A 236 -5.75 11.57 10.11
C GLU A 236 -4.25 11.30 9.91
N LEU A 237 -3.89 10.30 9.11
CA LEU A 237 -2.51 9.91 8.84
C LEU A 237 -1.93 10.52 7.55
N VAL A 238 -2.76 11.17 6.72
CA VAL A 238 -2.35 11.73 5.42
C VAL A 238 -1.26 12.79 5.58
N SER A 239 -1.44 13.72 6.52
CA SER A 239 -0.47 14.79 6.80
C SER A 239 0.90 14.22 7.19
N ARG A 240 0.89 13.12 7.96
CA ARG A 240 2.10 12.42 8.40
C ARG A 240 2.86 11.80 7.22
N LEU A 241 2.16 11.12 6.32
CA LEU A 241 2.75 10.56 5.11
C LEU A 241 3.29 11.63 4.17
N LEU A 242 2.51 12.68 3.90
CA LEU A 242 2.90 13.71 2.96
C LEU A 242 4.15 14.44 3.44
N LEU A 243 4.21 14.73 4.75
CA LEU A 243 5.37 15.39 5.35
C LEU A 243 6.61 14.48 5.30
N ALA A 244 6.42 13.17 5.52
CA ALA A 244 7.47 12.16 5.36
C ALA A 244 7.97 12.05 3.92
N SER A 245 7.06 12.08 2.94
CA SER A 245 7.39 12.00 1.52
C SER A 245 8.17 13.21 1.02
N GLN A 246 7.95 14.38 1.62
CA GLN A 246 8.62 15.63 1.22
C GLN A 246 9.98 15.81 1.88
N ASN A 247 10.16 15.32 3.10
CA ASN A 247 11.36 15.57 3.92
C ASN A 247 12.25 14.34 4.14
N GLY A 248 11.88 13.20 3.56
CA GLY A 248 12.58 11.94 3.77
C GLY A 248 12.38 10.98 2.61
N LYS A 249 12.89 9.76 2.79
CA LYS A 249 12.70 8.66 1.85
C LYS A 249 11.70 7.68 2.42
N LEU A 250 10.66 7.38 1.63
CA LEU A 250 9.67 6.36 1.96
C LEU A 250 10.14 4.99 1.46
N VAL A 251 9.87 3.96 2.24
CA VAL A 251 10.13 2.55 1.89
C VAL A 251 8.88 1.74 2.22
N LEU A 252 8.41 0.96 1.25
CA LEU A 252 7.24 0.10 1.43
C LEU A 252 7.70 -1.34 1.70
N ALA A 253 7.29 -1.89 2.84
CA ALA A 253 7.54 -3.27 3.21
C ALA A 253 6.26 -4.09 3.06
N LEU A 254 6.32 -5.19 2.30
CA LEU A 254 5.19 -6.11 2.16
C LEU A 254 4.91 -6.81 3.49
N ARG A 255 3.66 -6.76 3.94
CA ARG A 255 3.20 -7.34 5.19
C ARG A 255 2.44 -8.64 4.94
N ASN A 256 2.59 -9.60 5.86
CA ASN A 256 1.75 -10.79 5.85
C ASN A 256 0.31 -10.41 6.24
N PRO A 257 -0.72 -10.71 5.44
CA PRO A 257 -2.11 -10.36 5.76
C PRO A 257 -2.63 -11.00 7.07
N LEU A 258 -2.02 -12.12 7.50
CA LEU A 258 -2.35 -12.78 8.77
C LEU A 258 -1.68 -12.14 9.99
N ASP A 259 -0.73 -11.24 9.79
CA ASP A 259 -0.08 -10.52 10.88
C ASP A 259 -0.97 -9.36 11.35
N SER A 260 -1.51 -9.48 12.56
CA SER A 260 -2.35 -8.46 13.19
C SER A 260 -1.60 -7.49 14.10
N GLY A 261 -0.29 -7.61 14.25
CA GLY A 261 0.51 -6.79 15.18
C GLY A 261 0.49 -5.30 14.81
N GLN A 262 0.01 -4.45 15.71
CA GLN A 262 0.00 -3.00 15.48
C GLN A 262 0.84 -2.29 16.54
N PRO A 263 1.53 -1.18 16.18
CA PRO A 263 2.17 -0.33 17.17
C PRO A 263 1.13 0.19 18.17
N ASP A 264 1.45 0.08 19.45
CA ASP A 264 0.65 0.69 20.51
C ASP A 264 1.03 2.18 20.64
N PRO A 265 0.13 3.12 20.28
CA PRO A 265 0.43 4.54 20.35
C PRO A 265 0.57 5.05 21.78
N ASP A 266 -0.01 4.38 22.79
CA ASP A 266 -0.02 4.84 24.18
C ASP A 266 1.34 4.66 24.87
N LEU A 267 2.22 3.83 24.28
CA LEU A 267 3.59 3.64 24.74
C LEU A 267 4.53 4.80 24.37
N PHE A 268 4.09 5.72 23.50
CA PHE A 268 4.93 6.78 22.96
C PHE A 268 4.21 8.14 23.05
N PRO A 269 4.95 9.26 23.15
CA PRO A 269 4.33 10.57 23.06
C PRO A 269 3.67 10.75 21.69
N ALA A 270 2.42 11.22 21.69
CA ALA A 270 1.71 11.55 20.47
C ALA A 270 2.40 12.73 19.75
N PRO A 271 2.48 12.70 18.40
CA PRO A 271 3.08 13.79 17.66
C PRO A 271 2.26 15.07 17.82
N THR A 272 2.95 16.19 18.03
CA THR A 272 2.33 17.51 18.17
C THR A 272 1.64 17.92 16.88
N SER A 273 0.42 18.47 16.99
CA SER A 273 -0.29 19.08 15.87
C SER A 273 0.33 20.41 15.45
N ALA A 274 0.24 20.74 14.16
CA ALA A 274 0.74 22.01 13.63
C ALA A 274 -0.12 23.20 14.07
N LEU A 275 -1.44 23.00 14.20
CA LEU A 275 -2.37 24.01 14.69
C LEU A 275 -2.74 23.77 16.16
N ALA A 276 -2.66 24.82 16.96
CA ALA A 276 -3.13 24.79 18.33
C ALA A 276 -4.67 24.88 18.39
N ALA A 277 -5.28 24.10 19.28
CA ALA A 277 -6.70 24.22 19.57
C ALA A 277 -7.02 25.59 20.19
N ARG A 278 -8.22 26.10 19.89
CA ARG A 278 -8.68 27.36 20.49
C ARG A 278 -8.84 27.21 22.01
N SER A 279 -8.41 28.22 22.76
CA SER A 279 -8.36 28.19 24.23
C SER A 279 -9.75 28.12 24.92
N ARG A 280 -10.80 28.64 24.28
CA ARG A 280 -12.17 28.71 24.84
C ARG A 280 -13.18 27.82 24.10
N LEU A 281 -12.88 26.53 24.00
CA LEU A 281 -13.84 25.54 23.49
C LEU A 281 -14.73 25.01 24.62
N SER A 282 -16.03 24.89 24.35
CA SER A 282 -16.93 24.13 25.23
C SER A 282 -16.49 22.66 25.31
N PRO A 283 -16.81 21.93 26.39
CA PRO A 283 -16.41 20.53 26.53
C PRO A 283 -16.81 19.67 25.33
N THR A 284 -18.03 19.85 24.82
CA THR A 284 -18.53 19.15 23.62
C THR A 284 -17.71 19.44 22.37
N ARG A 285 -17.33 20.71 22.13
CA ARG A 285 -16.50 21.07 20.98
C ARG A 285 -15.06 20.60 21.12
N ARG A 286 -14.55 20.52 22.35
CA ARG A 286 -13.22 19.98 22.62
C ARG A 286 -13.15 18.50 22.27
N ALA A 287 -14.21 17.73 22.53
CA ALA A 287 -14.28 16.32 22.13
C ALA A 287 -14.19 16.13 20.61
N LEU A 288 -14.73 17.07 19.82
CA LEU A 288 -14.64 17.01 18.35
C LEU A 288 -13.21 17.14 17.81
N LEU A 289 -12.26 17.69 18.58
CA LEU A 289 -10.87 17.78 18.13
C LEU A 289 -10.23 16.40 17.91
N ALA A 290 -10.75 15.37 18.56
CA ALA A 290 -10.28 14.00 18.40
C ALA A 290 -10.86 13.28 17.18
N THR A 291 -11.79 13.90 16.42
CA THR A 291 -12.29 13.27 15.19
C THR A 291 -11.22 13.26 14.10
N PRO A 292 -11.17 12.22 13.26
CA PRO A 292 -10.09 12.04 12.28
C PRO A 292 -9.97 13.23 11.31
N GLU A 293 -11.10 13.85 10.93
CA GLU A 293 -11.12 15.02 10.06
C GLU A 293 -10.50 16.26 10.73
N ASN A 294 -10.77 16.47 12.03
CA ASN A 294 -10.21 17.62 12.76
C ASN A 294 -8.74 17.41 13.10
N THR A 295 -8.31 16.17 13.36
CA THR A 295 -6.89 15.85 13.49
C THR A 295 -6.13 16.06 12.18
N ALA A 296 -6.73 15.68 11.04
CA ALA A 296 -6.15 15.92 9.72
C ALA A 296 -6.04 17.43 9.43
N PHE A 297 -7.09 18.20 9.74
CA PHE A 297 -7.12 19.65 9.61
C PHE A 297 -6.07 20.35 10.49
N ALA A 298 -5.86 19.86 11.72
CA ALA A 298 -4.85 20.39 12.62
C ALA A 298 -3.41 20.13 12.14
N GLY A 299 -3.22 19.15 11.26
CA GLY A 299 -1.92 18.77 10.70
C GLY A 299 -0.96 18.16 11.72
N THR A 300 0.25 17.85 11.28
CA THR A 300 1.32 17.29 12.12
C THR A 300 2.58 18.13 11.99
N ASP A 301 3.24 18.43 13.11
CA ASP A 301 4.51 19.18 13.11
C ASP A 301 5.67 18.32 12.57
N LEU A 302 6.49 18.89 11.68
CA LEU A 302 7.68 18.23 11.12
C LEU A 302 8.66 17.78 12.20
N ARG A 303 8.88 18.60 13.24
CA ARG A 303 9.78 18.25 14.36
C ARG A 303 9.25 17.05 15.13
N ALA A 304 7.93 16.91 15.24
CA ALA A 304 7.32 15.77 15.91
C ALA A 304 7.51 14.46 15.13
N ILE A 305 7.48 14.52 13.78
CA ILE A 305 7.68 13.35 12.93
C ILE A 305 9.17 12.98 12.81
N SER A 306 10.06 13.96 12.72
CA SER A 306 11.51 13.74 12.54
C SER A 306 12.23 13.28 13.82
N GLY A 307 11.53 13.12 14.94
CA GLY A 307 12.11 12.71 16.22
C GLY A 307 12.78 13.85 16.99
N ALA A 308 12.76 15.07 16.46
CA ALA A 308 13.19 16.29 17.14
C ALA A 308 12.09 16.86 18.07
N ALA A 309 11.17 16.01 18.54
CA ALA A 309 10.09 16.41 19.42
C ALA A 309 10.71 16.94 20.72
N VAL A 310 10.58 18.25 20.94
CA VAL A 310 10.87 18.88 22.22
C VAL A 310 9.93 18.23 23.23
N LEU A 311 10.48 17.47 24.17
CA LEU A 311 9.73 17.01 25.34
C LEU A 311 9.03 18.24 25.93
N PRO A 312 7.70 18.22 26.15
CA PRO A 312 7.09 19.27 26.95
C PRO A 312 7.85 19.32 28.27
N ALA A 313 8.35 20.51 28.63
CA ALA A 313 9.02 20.69 29.90
C ALA A 313 8.11 20.11 30.99
N PRO A 314 8.65 19.32 31.94
CA PRO A 314 7.84 18.79 33.03
C PRO A 314 7.09 19.97 33.65
N PRO A 315 5.81 19.80 34.05
CA PRO A 315 5.09 20.87 34.73
C PRO A 315 5.95 21.29 35.90
N MET A 316 6.56 22.48 35.82
CA MET A 316 7.22 23.06 36.98
C MET A 316 6.11 23.20 38.00
N ASP A 317 6.17 22.36 39.05
CA ASP A 317 5.37 22.53 40.24
C ASP A 317 5.58 23.97 40.67
N ARG A 318 4.60 24.83 40.36
CA ARG A 318 4.59 26.19 40.87
C ARG A 318 4.57 26.00 42.38
N PRO A 319 5.58 26.49 43.12
CA PRO A 319 5.56 26.36 44.57
C PRO A 319 4.25 26.94 45.06
N ARG A 320 3.46 26.08 45.73
CA ARG A 320 2.23 26.47 46.41
C ARG A 320 2.59 27.68 47.27
N PRO A 321 1.90 28.83 47.16
CA PRO A 321 2.23 29.97 48.01
C PRO A 321 2.14 29.50 49.46
N ALA A 322 3.28 29.55 50.17
CA ALA A 322 3.34 29.17 51.57
C ALA A 322 2.30 30.02 52.30
N ALA A 323 1.31 29.37 52.90
CA ALA A 323 0.37 30.04 53.77
C ALA A 323 1.19 30.74 54.86
N SER A 324 1.12 32.06 54.92
CA SER A 324 1.72 32.87 55.97
C SER A 324 1.02 32.55 57.29
N GLY A 325 1.47 31.50 57.95
CA GLY A 325 1.08 31.14 59.31
C GLY A 325 1.67 32.17 60.27
N ILE A 326 0.82 33.02 60.82
CA ILE A 326 1.18 33.96 61.87
C ILE A 326 1.48 33.14 63.13
N GLU A 327 2.75 33.03 63.52
CA GLU A 327 3.17 32.43 64.78
C GLU A 327 2.97 33.45 65.92
N VAL A 328 1.95 33.23 66.74
CA VAL A 328 1.69 34.04 67.93
C VAL A 328 2.61 33.59 69.05
N ILE A 329 3.70 34.32 69.27
CA ILE A 329 4.58 34.16 70.44
C ILE A 329 3.80 34.54 71.69
N ARG A 330 3.35 33.55 72.47
CA ARG A 330 2.86 33.79 73.83
C ARG A 330 4.06 33.92 74.76
N GLY A 331 4.34 35.15 75.20
CA GLY A 331 5.34 35.42 76.23
C GLY A 331 4.97 34.68 77.52
N SER A 332 5.85 33.77 77.96
CA SER A 332 5.80 33.20 79.30
C SER A 332 6.53 34.17 80.25
N LEU A 333 5.82 34.64 81.28
CA LEU A 333 6.39 35.44 82.37
C LEU A 333 7.40 34.59 83.18
N PRO A 334 8.45 35.20 83.76
CA PRO A 334 9.50 34.49 84.47
C PRO A 334 9.03 33.93 85.83
N PRO A 335 9.65 32.85 86.34
CA PRO A 335 9.30 32.31 87.65
C PRO A 335 9.75 33.25 88.77
N SER A 336 8.81 33.67 89.60
CA SER A 336 9.03 34.37 90.86
C SER A 336 9.70 33.44 91.87
N ARG A 337 10.94 33.75 92.24
CA ARG A 337 11.58 33.21 93.46
C ARG A 337 10.92 33.86 94.68
N SER A 338 10.31 33.08 95.56
CA SER A 338 10.06 33.45 96.95
C SER A 338 11.01 32.70 97.88
N PRO A 339 11.59 33.35 98.91
CA PRO A 339 12.43 32.74 99.93
C PRO A 339 11.65 32.42 101.22
N ALA A 340 12.36 31.83 102.19
CA ALA A 340 11.97 31.44 103.56
C ALA A 340 11.51 29.99 103.68
N GLN A 341 11.96 29.20 104.66
CA GLN A 341 12.70 29.47 105.89
C GLN A 341 13.38 28.17 106.33
#